data_AF-A0A8T5A237-F1
#
_entry.id   AF-A0A8T5A237-F1
#
_cell.length_a   1.000
_cell.length_b   1.000
_cell.length_c   1.000
_cell.angle_alpha   90.00
_cell.angle_beta   90.00
_cell.angle_gamma   90.00
#
_symmetry.space_group_name_H-M   'P 1'
#
loop_
_entity.id
_entity.type
_entity.pdbx_description
1 polymer ?
#
loop_
_entity_poly.entity_id
_entity_poly.type
_entity_poly.pdbx_seq_one_letter_code
_entity_poly.pdbx_strand_id
1 'polypeptide(L)'
;MSDLLAPLAFQVGAGGIAGFIVGYALKKLARLVAVIAGIFFVVLLYLSYIGIININYDKLIEAMKGLTGQAGGAAGLVTPIVANLPFAATFMAGLGLGLKMG
;
A
#
# COMPACT_ATOMS: atom_id res chain seq x y z
N MET A 1 -34.47 -29.68 4.95
CA MET A 1 -33.70 -28.47 4.54
C MET A 1 -33.17 -27.66 5.73
N SER A 2 -33.56 -27.96 6.98
CA SER A 2 -33.09 -27.32 8.21
C SER A 2 -31.72 -27.80 8.71
N ASP A 3 -31.30 -29.02 8.38
CA ASP A 3 -30.05 -29.62 8.89
C ASP A 3 -28.76 -29.01 8.32
N LEU A 4 -28.84 -28.24 7.24
CA LEU A 4 -27.69 -27.58 6.62
C LEU A 4 -27.55 -26.10 7.05
N LEU A 5 -28.63 -25.48 7.54
CA LEU A 5 -28.61 -24.06 7.92
C LEU A 5 -27.89 -23.82 9.24
N ALA A 6 -28.04 -24.72 10.22
CA ALA A 6 -27.35 -24.62 11.50
C ALA A 6 -25.81 -24.74 11.37
N PRO A 7 -25.24 -25.74 10.65
CA PRO A 7 -23.80 -25.82 10.46
C PRO A 7 -23.25 -24.69 9.58
N LEU A 8 -23.98 -24.21 8.57
CA LEU A 8 -23.58 -23.04 7.77
C LEU A 8 -23.58 -21.74 8.60
N ALA A 9 -24.61 -21.51 9.42
CA ALA A 9 -24.65 -20.36 10.31
C ALA A 9 -23.51 -20.37 11.32
N PHE A 10 -23.16 -21.54 11.86
CA PHE A 10 -22.01 -21.70 12.75
C PHE A 10 -20.68 -21.47 12.02
N GLN A 11 -20.51 -22.01 10.80
CA GLN A 11 -19.28 -21.85 10.02
C GLN A 11 -19.05 -20.40 9.58
N VAL A 12 -20.10 -19.70 9.15
CA VAL A 12 -20.04 -18.28 8.79
C VAL A 12 -19.83 -17.42 10.04
N GLY A 13 -20.48 -17.74 11.16
CA GLY A 13 -20.30 -17.03 12.43
C GLY A 13 -18.89 -17.20 12.99
N ALA A 14 -18.40 -18.43 13.09
CA ALA A 14 -17.06 -18.74 13.59
C ALA A 14 -15.97 -18.20 12.65
N GLY A 15 -16.13 -18.39 11.33
CA GLY A 15 -15.22 -17.86 10.32
C GLY A 15 -15.20 -16.34 10.29
N GLY A 16 -16.36 -15.69 10.47
CA GLY A 16 -16.47 -14.23 10.55
C GLY A 16 -15.76 -13.65 11.76
N ILE A 17 -15.94 -14.25 12.94
CA ILE A 17 -15.26 -13.81 14.18
C ILE A 17 -13.75 -14.04 14.06
N ALA A 18 -13.32 -15.22 13.61
CA ALA A 18 -11.91 -15.54 13.42
C ALA A 18 -11.27 -14.60 12.39
N GLY A 19 -11.94 -14.37 11.25
CA GLY A 19 -11.51 -13.43 10.22
C GLY A 19 -11.43 -11.99 10.72
N PHE A 20 -12.37 -11.56 11.57
CA PHE A 20 -12.33 -10.23 12.19
C PHE A 20 -11.12 -10.07 13.12
N ILE A 21 -10.85 -11.06 13.98
CA ILE A 21 -9.69 -11.03 14.90
C ILE A 21 -8.38 -10.98 14.12
N VAL A 22 -8.22 -11.85 13.12
CA VAL A 22 -7.03 -11.89 12.26
C VAL A 22 -6.89 -10.59 11.46
N GLY A 23 -7.97 -10.12 10.84
CA GLY A 23 -7.98 -8.88 10.07
C GLY A 23 -7.65 -7.65 10.93
N TYR A 24 -8.15 -7.58 12.17
CA TYR A 24 -7.82 -6.53 13.11
C TYR A 24 -6.34 -6.57 13.53
N ALA A 25 -5.81 -7.76 13.81
CA ALA A 25 -4.38 -7.94 14.12
C ALA A 25 -3.50 -7.51 12.93
N LEU A 26 -3.86 -7.92 11.71
CA LEU A 26 -3.18 -7.50 10.48
C LEU A 26 -3.25 -5.99 10.26
N LYS A 27 -4.39 -5.34 10.50
CA LYS A 27 -4.52 -3.87 10.40
C LYS A 27 -3.57 -3.15 11.36
N LYS A 28 -3.41 -3.67 12.58
CA LYS A 28 -2.50 -3.10 13.58
C LYS A 28 -1.04 -3.26 13.16
N LEU A 29 -0.66 -4.42 12.62
CA LEU A 29 0.68 -4.68 12.08
C LEU A 29 0.96 -3.81 10.84
N ALA A 30 0.02 -3.71 9.92
CA ALA A 30 0.15 -2.89 8.71
C ALA A 30 0.43 -1.42 9.05
N ARG A 31 -0.24 -0.88 10.08
CA ARG A 31 0.04 0.49 10.56
C ARG A 31 1.47 0.66 11.06
N LEU A 32 2.00 -0.32 11.81
CA LEU A 32 3.39 -0.27 12.29
C LEU A 32 4.39 -0.32 11.12
N VAL A 33 4.17 -1.23 10.17
CA VAL A 33 5.00 -1.35 8.96
C VAL A 33 4.94 -0.08 8.12
N ALA A 34 3.76 0.52 7.95
CA ALA A 34 3.59 1.77 7.22
C ALA A 34 4.36 2.93 7.85
N VAL A 35 4.36 3.04 9.19
CA VAL A 35 5.15 4.07 9.90
C VAL A 35 6.64 3.88 9.67
N ILE A 36 7.15 2.65 9.83
CA ILE A 36 8.57 2.35 9.61
C ILE A 36 8.96 2.65 8.15
N ALA A 37 8.14 2.24 7.18
CA ALA A 37 8.37 2.49 5.77
C ALA A 37 8.35 4.00 5.44
N GLY A 38 7.42 4.76 6.03
CA GLY A 38 7.33 6.21 5.86
C GLY A 38 8.57 6.93 6.39
N ILE A 39 9.02 6.59 7.60
CA ILE A 39 10.24 7.16 8.18
C ILE A 39 11.45 6.81 7.31
N PHE A 40 11.57 5.56 6.88
CA PHE A 40 12.64 5.10 6.00
C PHE A 40 12.68 5.91 4.70
N PHE A 41 11.53 6.15 4.06
CA PHE A 41 11.42 7.00 2.88
C PHE A 41 11.89 8.44 3.14
N VAL A 42 11.48 9.05 4.27
CA VAL A 42 11.91 10.41 4.62
C VAL A 42 13.44 10.48 4.79
N VAL A 43 14.04 9.47 5.43
CA VAL A 43 15.50 9.38 5.60
C VAL A 43 16.21 9.28 4.25
N LEU A 44 15.71 8.44 3.33
CA LEU A 44 16.28 8.32 1.99
C LEU A 44 16.20 9.65 1.21
N LEU A 45 15.05 10.32 1.24
CA LEU A 45 14.89 11.62 0.60
C LEU A 45 15.83 12.67 1.20
N TYR A 46 16.00 12.67 2.52
CA TYR A 46 16.93 13.57 3.20
C TYR A 46 18.37 13.30 2.78
N LEU A 47 18.83 12.05 2.81
CA LEU A 47 20.16 11.65 2.35
C LEU A 47 20.39 12.01 0.88
N SER A 48 19.35 11.92 0.05
CA SER A 48 19.43 12.32 -1.34
C SER A 48 19.52 13.84 -1.51
N TYR A 49 18.79 14.59 -0.70
CA TYR A 49 18.80 16.06 -0.70
C TYR A 49 20.18 16.63 -0.33
N ILE A 50 20.83 16.06 0.69
CA ILE A 50 22.19 16.47 1.09
C ILE A 50 23.29 15.87 0.20
N GLY A 51 22.93 15.06 -0.81
CA GLY A 51 23.85 14.51 -1.80
C GLY A 51 24.67 13.30 -1.34
N ILE A 52 24.33 12.69 -0.20
CA ILE A 52 25.00 11.45 0.27
C ILE A 52 24.62 10.26 -0.62
N ILE A 53 23.38 10.22 -1.11
CA ILE A 53 22.91 9.19 -2.04
C ILE A 53 22.32 9.82 -3.31
N ASN A 54 22.41 9.13 -4.44
CA ASN A 54 21.72 9.51 -5.67
C ASN A 54 20.60 8.50 -5.95
N ILE A 55 19.36 8.97 -6.01
CA ILE A 55 18.20 8.11 -6.30
C ILE A 55 18.02 8.04 -7.82
N ASN A 56 18.16 6.84 -8.38
CA ASN A 56 17.83 6.59 -9.78
C ASN A 56 16.31 6.41 -9.95
N TYR A 57 15.62 7.47 -10.35
CA TYR A 57 14.17 7.48 -10.51
C TYR A 57 13.67 6.56 -11.65
N ASP A 58 14.46 6.37 -12.71
CA ASP A 58 14.09 5.47 -13.81
C ASP A 58 14.02 4.01 -13.34
N LYS A 59 15.05 3.59 -12.59
CA LYS A 59 15.08 2.26 -11.97
C LYS A 59 14.01 2.08 -10.90
N LEU A 60 13.68 3.13 -10.16
CA LEU A 60 12.57 3.12 -9.21
C LEU A 60 11.23 2.89 -9.93
N ILE A 61 10.97 3.61 -11.03
CA ILE A 61 9.75 3.44 -11.84
C ILE A 61 9.69 2.03 -12.47
N GLU A 62 10.81 1.50 -12.96
CA GLU A 62 10.91 0.16 -13.53
C GLU A 62 10.56 -0.92 -12.48
N ALA A 63 11.11 -0.81 -11.26
CA ALA A 63 10.78 -1.70 -10.15
C ALA A 63 9.30 -1.63 -9.75
N MET A 64 8.73 -0.42 -9.72
CA MET A 64 7.31 -0.20 -9.42
C MET A 64 6.38 -0.77 -10.50
N LYS A 65 6.78 -0.71 -11.78
CA LYS A 65 6.05 -1.35 -12.88
C LYS A 65 6.02 -2.88 -12.74
N GLY A 66 7.10 -3.49 -12.25
CA GLY A 66 7.12 -4.92 -11.93
C GLY A 66 6.12 -5.31 -10.83
N LEU A 67 5.96 -4.47 -9.81
CA LEU A 67 5.01 -4.69 -8.71
C LEU A 67 3.55 -4.46 -9.14
N THR A 68 3.30 -3.40 -9.91
CA THR A 68 1.95 -3.02 -10.36
C THR A 68 1.46 -3.83 -11.56
N GLY A 69 2.38 -4.38 -12.38
CA GLY A 69 2.05 -5.28 -13.48
C GLY A 69 1.40 -6.60 -13.04
N GLN A 70 1.60 -7.02 -11.78
CA GLN A 70 0.89 -8.18 -11.19
C GLN A 70 -0.51 -7.81 -10.67
N ALA A 71 -0.78 -6.53 -10.39
CA ALA A 71 -2.08 -6.02 -9.97
C ALA A 71 -2.89 -5.58 -11.20
N GLY A 72 -3.32 -6.56 -12.01
CA GLY A 72 -4.10 -6.32 -13.23
C GLY A 72 -5.40 -5.55 -12.95
N GLY A 73 -5.53 -4.34 -13.51
CA GLY A 73 -6.82 -3.64 -13.55
C GLY A 73 -6.74 -2.13 -13.76
N ALA A 74 -5.75 -1.44 -13.18
CA ALA A 74 -5.70 0.03 -13.18
C ALA A 74 -4.59 0.63 -14.07
N ALA A 75 -3.79 -0.20 -14.75
CA ALA A 75 -2.57 0.24 -15.43
C ALA A 75 -2.80 1.18 -16.63
N GLY A 76 -3.97 1.13 -17.28
CA GLY A 76 -4.25 1.88 -18.51
C GLY A 76 -4.45 3.39 -18.35
N LEU A 77 -4.82 3.86 -17.15
CA LEU A 77 -5.07 5.28 -16.85
C LEU A 77 -3.91 5.96 -16.10
N VAL A 78 -3.02 5.16 -15.51
CA VAL A 78 -1.92 5.63 -14.65
C VAL A 78 -0.67 5.94 -15.48
N THR A 79 -0.51 5.32 -16.64
CA THR A 79 0.65 5.44 -17.54
C THR A 79 0.98 6.87 -17.99
N PRO A 80 0.04 7.71 -18.48
CA PRO A 80 0.39 9.07 -18.91
C PRO A 80 0.63 10.03 -17.73
N ILE A 81 -0.03 9.80 -16.58
CA ILE A 81 0.08 10.61 -15.37
C ILE A 81 1.45 10.41 -14.72
N VAL A 82 1.88 9.16 -14.56
CA VAL A 82 3.18 8.82 -13.95
C VAL A 82 4.36 9.20 -14.87
N ALA A 83 4.17 9.22 -16.18
CA ALA A 83 5.24 9.57 -17.13
C ALA A 83 5.59 11.07 -17.18
N ASN A 84 4.68 11.96 -16.79
CA ASN A 84 4.85 13.41 -16.95
C ASN A 84 4.84 14.20 -15.65
N LEU A 85 4.48 13.58 -14.52
CA LEU A 85 4.51 14.25 -13.22
C LEU A 85 5.86 14.06 -12.54
N PRO A 86 6.54 15.16 -12.13
CA PRO A 86 7.71 15.06 -11.27
C PRO A 86 7.38 14.25 -10.02
N PHE A 87 8.28 13.34 -9.62
CA PHE A 87 8.12 12.52 -8.41
C PHE A 87 7.74 13.33 -7.17
N ALA A 88 8.30 14.54 -7.02
CA ALA A 88 7.99 15.43 -5.91
C ALA A 88 6.51 15.88 -5.88
N ALA A 89 5.89 16.15 -7.04
CA ALA A 89 4.51 16.60 -7.12
C ALA A 89 3.53 15.49 -6.70
N THR A 90 3.75 14.28 -7.18
CA THR A 90 2.93 13.11 -6.82
C THR A 90 3.19 12.64 -5.40
N PHE A 91 4.43 12.72 -4.92
CA PHE A 91 4.76 12.44 -3.52
C PHE A 91 4.03 13.39 -2.58
N MET A 92 4.05 14.71 -2.82
CA MET A 92 3.32 15.66 -1.96
C MET A 92 1.82 15.45 -1.99
N ALA A 93 1.23 15.18 -3.16
CA ALA A 93 -0.18 14.84 -3.28
C ALA A 93 -0.52 13.56 -2.49
N GLY A 94 0.29 12.51 -2.67
CA GLY A 94 0.15 11.23 -1.96
C GLY A 94 0.33 11.37 -0.45
N LEU A 95 1.31 12.16 0.00
CA LEU A 95 1.53 12.47 1.41
C LEU A 95 0.30 13.17 2.01
N GLY A 96 -0.23 14.19 1.34
CA GLY A 96 -1.41 14.92 1.81
C GLY A 96 -2.65 14.02 1.95
N LEU A 97 -2.89 13.14 0.98
CA LEU A 97 -3.97 12.15 1.05
C LEU A 97 -3.72 11.12 2.16
N GLY A 98 -2.48 10.63 2.28
CA GLY A 98 -2.09 9.66 3.30
C GLY A 98 -2.25 10.19 4.72
N LEU A 99 -1.85 11.43 4.98
CA LEU A 99 -2.03 12.10 6.28
C LEU A 99 -3.51 12.28 6.67
N LYS A 100 -4.41 12.36 5.68
CA LYS A 100 -5.86 12.45 5.93
C LYS A 100 -6.53 11.10 6.16
N MET A 101 -5.96 10.03 5.61
CA MET A 101 -6.52 8.66 5.64
C MET A 101 -5.98 7.81 6.81
N GLY A 102 -4.87 8.21 7.43
CA GLY A 102 -4.25 7.54 8.58
C GLY A 102 -4.99 7.77 9.89
#